data_AF-A0A4Q0I8C4-F1
#
_entry.id   AF-A0A4Q0I8C4-F1
#
_cell.length_a   1.000
_cell.length_b   1.000
_cell.length_c   1.000
_cell.angle_alpha   90.00
_cell.angle_beta   90.00
_cell.angle_gamma   90.00
#
_symmetry.space_group_name_H-M   'P 1'
#
loop_
_entity.id
_entity.type
_entity.pdbx_description
1 polymer ?
#
loop_
_entity_poly.entity_id
_entity_poly.type
_entity_poly.pdbx_seq_one_letter_code
_entity_poly.pdbx_strand_id
1 'polypeptide(L)'
;MFSYGEIVREIKRYISEEFNIQPLSIESDLQLSSIQILNTVTWIEKTYQIEVDDKYIFHGMFKNIRLLSLYISGELGSEQNRNMFLNAVS
;
A
#
# COMPACT_ATOMS: atom_id res chain seq x y z
N MET A 1 -5.74 -9.36 13.60
CA MET A 1 -6.11 -9.27 12.17
C MET A 1 -6.34 -7.81 11.88
N PHE A 2 -5.58 -7.19 10.96
CA PHE A 2 -5.73 -5.78 10.65
C PHE A 2 -6.98 -5.56 9.81
N SER A 3 -7.82 -4.60 10.20
CA SER A 3 -8.93 -4.15 9.38
C SER A 3 -8.43 -3.24 8.24
N TYR A 4 -9.19 -3.16 7.14
CA TYR A 4 -8.86 -2.26 6.03
C TYR A 4 -8.70 -0.80 6.48
N GLY A 5 -9.53 -0.34 7.43
CA GLY A 5 -9.44 1.02 7.97
C GLY A 5 -8.19 1.28 8.81
N GLU A 6 -7.69 0.27 9.53
CA GLU A 6 -6.41 0.35 10.25
C GLU A 6 -5.24 0.43 9.27
N ILE A 7 -5.23 -0.43 8.26
CA ILE A 7 -4.21 -0.44 7.19
C ILE A 7 -4.13 0.94 6.52
N VAL A 8 -5.26 1.50 6.08
CA VAL A 8 -5.30 2.83 5.44
C VAL A 8 -4.71 3.91 6.36
N ARG A 9 -5.01 3.85 7.67
CA ARG A 9 -4.53 4.83 8.64
C ARG A 9 -3.03 4.71 8.86
N GLU A 10 -2.52 3.49 8.99
CA GLU A 10 -1.10 3.23 9.20
C GLU A 10 -0.27 3.62 7.98
N ILE A 11 -0.72 3.32 6.76
CA ILE A 11 -0.03 3.74 5.53
C ILE A 11 0.00 5.27 5.44
N LYS A 12 -1.14 5.94 5.66
CA LYS A 12 -1.20 7.41 5.66
C LYS A 12 -0.20 8.00 6.64
N ARG A 13 -0.17 7.47 7.87
CA ARG A 13 0.76 7.92 8.90
C ARG A 13 2.21 7.71 8.47
N TYR A 14 2.57 6.50 8.05
CA TYR A 14 3.93 6.16 7.62
C TYR A 14 4.41 7.05 6.46
N ILE A 15 3.64 7.14 5.38
CA ILE A 15 4.03 7.95 4.21
C ILE A 15 4.16 9.43 4.56
N SER A 16 3.24 9.96 5.38
CA SER A 16 3.32 11.36 5.81
C SER A 16 4.54 11.61 6.72
N GLU A 17 4.83 10.72 7.66
CA GLU A 17 5.94 10.90 8.61
C GLU A 17 7.30 10.69 7.93
N GLU A 18 7.44 9.63 7.14
CA GLU A 18 8.71 9.23 6.55
C GLU A 18 9.10 10.10 5.34
N PHE A 19 8.11 10.52 4.53
CA PHE A 19 8.36 11.23 3.28
C PHE A 19 7.87 12.67 3.28
N ASN A 20 7.30 13.15 4.40
CA ASN A 20 6.77 14.51 4.54
C ASN A 20 5.74 14.88 3.45
N ILE A 21 4.93 13.91 3.02
CA ILE A 21 3.88 14.12 2.01
C ILE A 21 2.56 14.41 2.73
N GLN A 22 2.07 15.64 2.62
CA GLN A 22 0.76 16.08 3.10
C GLN A 22 0.17 17.18 2.21
N PRO A 23 -1.17 17.24 2.06
CA PRO A 23 -2.19 16.34 2.64
C PRO A 23 -2.36 15.03 1.85
N LEU A 24 -2.61 13.90 2.56
CA LEU A 24 -2.86 12.58 1.96
C LEU A 24 -4.33 12.16 2.05
N SER A 25 -5.00 12.17 0.91
CA SER A 25 -6.27 11.48 0.71
C SER A 25 -6.03 10.02 0.31
N ILE A 26 -7.06 9.18 0.34
CA ILE A 26 -6.91 7.77 -0.06
C ILE A 26 -6.62 7.61 -1.57
N GLU A 27 -7.03 8.59 -2.38
CA GLU A 27 -6.85 8.63 -3.84
C GLU A 27 -5.66 9.50 -4.26
N SER A 28 -4.89 10.07 -3.31
CA SER A 28 -3.75 10.93 -3.62
C SER A 28 -2.70 10.15 -4.42
N ASP A 29 -2.25 10.73 -5.53
CA ASP A 29 -1.08 10.24 -6.27
C ASP A 29 0.17 10.44 -5.41
N LEU A 30 0.82 9.34 -5.02
CA LEU A 30 1.91 9.36 -4.04
C LEU A 30 3.24 9.81 -4.64
N GLN A 31 3.42 9.65 -5.95
CA GLN A 31 4.63 10.04 -6.68
C GLN A 31 5.95 9.65 -5.98
N LEU A 32 5.98 8.46 -5.38
CA LEU A 32 7.15 7.97 -4.66
C LEU A 32 8.29 7.68 -5.65
N SER A 33 9.49 8.12 -5.29
CA SER A 33 10.71 7.70 -5.98
C SER A 33 10.98 6.21 -5.73
N SER A 34 11.83 5.59 -6.57
CA SER A 34 12.15 4.16 -6.44
C SER A 34 12.70 3.79 -5.06
N ILE A 35 13.48 4.66 -4.42
CA ILE A 35 14.01 4.40 -3.07
C ILE A 35 12.91 4.48 -2.00
N GLN A 36 11.97 5.42 -2.14
CA GLN A 36 10.82 5.52 -1.24
C GLN A 36 9.88 4.32 -1.40
N ILE A 37 9.71 3.83 -2.63
CA ILE A 37 8.98 2.59 -2.91
C ILE A 37 9.63 1.42 -2.16
N LEU A 38 10.94 1.19 -2.32
CA LEU A 38 11.65 0.10 -1.65
C LEU A 38 11.61 0.20 -0.12
N ASN A 39 11.73 1.41 0.43
CA ASN A 39 11.56 1.64 1.86
C ASN A 39 10.14 1.27 2.32
N THR A 40 9.13 1.64 1.53
CA THR A 40 7.73 1.31 1.82
C THR A 40 7.48 -0.20 1.74
N VAL A 41 8.02 -0.89 0.73
CA VAL A 41 7.99 -2.37 0.63
C VAL A 41 8.56 -2.99 1.90
N THR A 42 9.79 -2.60 2.27
CA THR A 42 10.47 -3.12 3.47
C THR A 42 9.65 -2.89 4.74
N TRP A 43 9.00 -1.73 4.86
CA TRP A 43 8.13 -1.41 5.98
C TRP A 43 6.85 -2.27 5.98
N ILE A 44 6.20 -2.47 4.83
CA ILE A 44 4.99 -3.30 4.68
C ILE A 44 5.29 -4.73 5.13
N GLU A 45 6.35 -5.35 4.60
CA GLU A 45 6.69 -6.74 4.88
C GLU A 45 6.96 -6.95 6.37
N LYS A 46 7.70 -6.02 7.01
CA LYS A 46 7.97 -6.07 8.45
C LYS A 46 6.72 -5.85 9.29
N THR A 47 5.85 -4.93 8.90
CA THR A 47 4.68 -4.54 9.70
C THR A 47 3.58 -5.60 9.63
N TYR A 48 3.30 -6.10 8.44
CA TYR A 48 2.18 -7.00 8.19
C TYR A 48 2.58 -8.47 8.10
N GLN A 49 3.88 -8.76 8.11
CA GLN A 49 4.42 -10.13 8.01
C GLN A 49 3.93 -10.83 6.72
N ILE A 50 3.94 -10.07 5.61
CA ILE A 50 3.61 -10.55 4.26
C ILE A 50 4.84 -10.39 3.35
N GLU A 51 4.83 -11.06 2.20
CA GLU A 51 5.81 -10.87 1.13
C GLU A 51 5.18 -10.02 0.02
N VAL A 52 5.88 -8.96 -0.41
CA VAL A 52 5.39 -8.11 -1.50
C VAL A 52 5.87 -8.69 -2.83
N ASP A 53 4.94 -9.05 -3.71
CA ASP A 53 5.27 -9.59 -5.04
C ASP A 53 5.88 -8.48 -5.92
N ASP A 54 7.10 -8.70 -6.40
CA ASP A 54 7.86 -7.81 -7.29
C ASP A 54 7.04 -7.34 -8.49
N LYS A 55 6.15 -8.19 -9.00
CA LYS A 55 5.29 -7.84 -10.13
C LYS A 55 4.32 -6.71 -9.80
N TYR A 56 4.02 -6.39 -8.55
CA TYR A 56 3.11 -5.28 -8.23
C TYR A 56 3.85 -3.98 -7.88
N ILE A 57 5.15 -4.06 -7.57
CA ILE A 57 5.96 -2.89 -7.20
C ILE A 57 5.96 -1.84 -8.32
N PHE A 58 6.10 -2.28 -9.58
CA PHE A 58 6.16 -1.38 -10.74
C PHE A 58 4.85 -1.26 -11.53
N HIS A 59 3.81 -2.03 -11.18
CA HIS A 59 2.53 -2.06 -11.89
C HIS A 59 1.43 -1.26 -11.17
N GLY A 60 1.79 -0.09 -10.64
CA GLY A 60 0.81 0.89 -10.15
C GLY A 60 0.28 0.65 -8.74
N MET A 61 0.72 -0.38 -8.01
CA MET A 61 0.34 -0.58 -6.60
C MET A 61 0.64 0.66 -5.74
N PHE A 62 1.80 1.28 -5.95
CA PHE A 62 2.24 2.49 -5.24
C PHE A 62 1.64 3.81 -5.76
N LYS A 63 0.67 3.75 -6.68
CA LYS A 63 0.03 4.96 -7.23
C LYS A 63 -0.72 5.74 -6.15
N ASN A 64 -1.50 5.05 -5.32
CA ASN A 64 -2.24 5.69 -4.23
C ASN A 64 -2.41 4.77 -3.01
N ILE A 65 -2.82 5.37 -1.89
CA ILE A 65 -3.01 4.63 -0.63
C ILE A 65 -4.09 3.55 -0.77
N ARG A 66 -5.13 3.79 -1.57
CA ARG A 66 -6.19 2.80 -1.82
C ARG A 66 -5.60 1.49 -2.35
N LEU A 67 -4.80 1.55 -3.42
CA LEU A 67 -4.23 0.35 -4.04
C LEU A 67 -3.28 -0.40 -3.09
N LEU A 68 -2.41 0.32 -2.38
CA LEU A 68 -1.56 -0.28 -1.34
C LEU A 68 -2.39 -0.96 -0.25
N SER A 69 -3.44 -0.30 0.22
CA SER A 69 -4.29 -0.85 1.29
C SER A 69 -5.07 -2.07 0.83
N LEU A 70 -5.56 -2.08 -0.41
CA LEU A 70 -6.26 -3.22 -0.99
C LEU A 70 -5.32 -4.42 -1.14
N TYR A 71 -4.09 -4.19 -1.61
CA TYR A 71 -3.07 -5.23 -1.71
C TYR A 71 -2.79 -5.88 -0.35
N ILE A 72 -2.40 -5.08 0.64
CA ILE A 72 -2.07 -5.58 2.00
C ILE A 72 -3.28 -6.30 2.60
N SER A 73 -4.48 -5.75 2.48
CA SER A 73 -5.68 -6.41 2.99
C SER A 73 -5.98 -7.73 2.27
N GLY A 74 -5.71 -7.80 0.97
CA GLY A 74 -5.82 -9.01 0.16
C GLY A 74 -4.84 -10.10 0.58
N GLU A 75 -3.60 -9.73 0.91
CA GLU A 75 -2.59 -10.66 1.43
C GLU A 75 -2.92 -11.15 2.84
N LEU A 76 -3.54 -10.30 3.66
CA LEU A 76 -4.03 -10.67 5.00
C LEU A 76 -5.33 -11.49 4.99
N GLY A 77 -5.81 -11.92 3.82
CA GLY A 77 -6.92 -12.86 3.67
C GLY A 77 -8.27 -12.27 3.24
N SER A 78 -8.34 -10.98 2.89
CA SER A 78 -9.57 -10.39 2.33
C SER A 78 -9.69 -10.67 0.83
N GLU A 79 -10.42 -11.73 0.46
CA GLU A 79 -10.64 -12.09 -0.95
C GLU A 79 -11.31 -10.97 -1.76
N GLN A 80 -12.27 -10.25 -1.15
CA GLN A 80 -12.92 -9.10 -1.78
C GLN A 80 -11.90 -8.01 -2.15
N ASN A 81 -11.03 -7.63 -1.21
CA ASN A 81 -10.04 -6.57 -1.45
C ASN A 81 -8.95 -7.02 -2.43
N ARG A 82 -8.57 -8.30 -2.39
CA ARG A 82 -7.68 -8.91 -3.38
C ARG A 82 -8.24 -8.77 -4.80
N ASN A 83 -9.50 -9.14 -5.01
CA ASN A 83 -10.15 -9.02 -6.32
C ASN A 83 -10.27 -7.55 -6.77
N MET A 84 -10.61 -6.64 -5.85
CA MET A 84 -10.63 -5.20 -6.14
C MET A 84 -9.26 -4.64 -6.52
N PHE A 85 -8.19 -5.11 -5.88
CA PHE A 85 -6.82 -4.76 -6.22
C PHE A 85 -6.47 -5.26 -7.63
N LEU A 86 -6.64 -6.56 -7.88
CA LEU A 86 -6.31 -7.19 -9.17
C LEU A 86 -7.03 -6.49 -10.33
N ASN A 87 -8.32 -6.18 -10.18
CA ASN A 87 -9.10 -5.47 -11.20
C ASN A 87 -8.59 -4.03 -11.46
N ALA A 88 -7.91 -3.41 -10.51
CA ALA A 88 -7.43 -2.04 -10.63
C ALA A 88 -5.99 -1.93 -11.15
N VAL A 89 -5.23 -3.03 -11.12
CA VAL A 89 -3.84 -3.10 -11.63
C VAL A 89 -3.68 -3.99 -12.86
N SER A 90 -4.77 -4.62 -13.32
CA SER A 90 -4.85 -5.31 -14.63
C SER A 90 -5.00 -4.29 -15.75
#